data_AF-A0A1G0H416-F1
#
_entry.id   AF-A0A1G0H416-F1
#
_cell.length_a   1.000
_cell.length_b   1.000
_cell.length_c   1.000
_cell.angle_alpha   90.00
_cell.angle_beta   90.00
_cell.angle_gamma   90.00
#
_symmetry.space_group_name_H-M   'P 1'
#
loop_
_entity.id
_entity.type
_entity.pdbx_description
1 polymer ?
#
loop_
_entity_poly.entity_id
_entity_poly.type
_entity_poly.pdbx_seq_one_letter_code
_entity_poly.pdbx_strand_id
1 'polypeptide(L)' 'MSERELQVMMMITRGTNVQLIAESLHLSAKTVNSYRYRIFIKLKVKNDVELTLLAIRYGIVDSEAVTV' A
#
# COMPACT_ATOMS: atom_id res chain seq x y z
N MET A 1 7.99 6.43 -8.59
CA MET A 1 7.38 6.62 -7.26
C MET A 1 8.46 7.09 -6.30
N SER A 2 8.13 7.84 -5.25
CA SER A 2 9.09 8.13 -4.17
C SER A 2 9.18 6.95 -3.20
N GLU A 3 10.31 6.78 -2.50
CA GLU A 3 10.51 5.70 -1.51
C GLU A 3 9.39 5.63 -0.47
N ARG A 4 8.92 6.79 0.01
CA ARG A 4 7.81 6.86 0.97
C ARG A 4 6.49 6.35 0.39
N GLU A 5 6.21 6.61 -0.88
CA GLU A 5 5.02 6.07 -1.55
C GLU A 5 5.12 4.54 -1.68
N LEU A 6 6.32 4.03 -1.98
CA LEU A 6 6.58 2.59 -2.09
C LEU A 6 6.41 1.89 -0.73
N GLN A 7 6.94 2.47 0.36
CA GLN A 7 6.75 1.94 1.72
C GLN A 7 5.28 1.85 2.09
N VAL A 8 4.52 2.93 1.87
CA VAL A 8 3.07 2.95 2.14
C VAL A 8 2.36 1.88 1.30
N MET A 9 2.68 1.78 0.01
CA MET A 9 2.12 0.76 -0.88
C MET A 9 2.38 -0.65 -0.34
N MET A 10 3.63 -0.97 0.02
CA MET A 10 4.01 -2.28 0.54
C MET A 10 3.26 -2.65 1.82
N MET A 11 3.09 -1.70 2.74
CA MET A 11 2.36 -1.97 3.99
C MET A 11 0.86 -2.16 3.72
N ILE A 12 0.25 -1.41 2.80
CA ILE A 12 -1.16 -1.58 2.42
C ILE A 12 -1.38 -2.95 1.77
N THR A 13 -0.51 -3.33 0.84
CA THR A 13 -0.62 -4.62 0.15
C THR A 13 -0.38 -5.81 1.07
N ARG A 14 0.22 -5.60 2.24
CA ARG A 14 0.34 -6.58 3.33
C ARG A 14 -0.89 -6.60 4.27
N GLY A 15 -1.91 -5.80 4.00
CA GLY A 15 -3.11 -5.68 4.84
C GLY A 15 -2.92 -4.84 6.10
N THR A 16 -1.84 -4.05 6.21
CA THR A 16 -1.64 -3.16 7.36
C THR A 16 -2.62 -1.98 7.31
N ASN A 17 -3.26 -1.68 8.44
CA ASN A 17 -4.18 -0.57 8.55
C ASN A 17 -3.48 0.79 8.34
N VAL A 18 -4.14 1.71 7.64
CA VAL A 18 -3.67 3.09 7.39
C VAL A 18 -3.24 3.81 8.68
N GLN A 19 -3.93 3.60 9.79
CA GLN A 19 -3.54 4.15 11.10
C GLN A 19 -2.17 3.62 11.56
N LEU A 20 -1.94 2.31 11.47
CA LEU A 20 -0.67 1.68 11.85
C LEU A 20 0.47 2.12 10.91
N ILE A 21 0.18 2.28 9.61
CA ILE A 21 1.15 2.81 8.64
C ILE A 21 1.53 4.25 9.02
N ALA A 22 0.55 5.05 9.39
CA ALA A 22 0.76 6.43 9.81
C ALA A 22 1.66 6.49 11.05
N GLU A 23 1.39 5.67 12.06
CA GLU A 23 2.22 5.54 13.26
C GLU A 23 3.63 5.05 12.94
N SER A 24 3.75 3.96 12.16
CA SER A 24 5.04 3.34 11.84
C SER A 24 5.95 4.25 11.01
N LEU A 25 5.38 5.09 10.14
CA LEU A 25 6.13 6.03 9.30
C LEU A 25 6.25 7.42 9.92
N HIS A 26 5.69 7.64 11.12
CA HIS A 26 5.60 8.95 11.79
C HIS A 26 4.92 10.00 10.90
N LEU A 27 3.84 9.60 10.24
CA LEU A 27 3.03 10.42 9.34
C LEU A 27 1.61 10.59 9.89
N SER A 28 0.89 11.58 9.37
CA SER A 28 -0.55 11.66 9.63
C SER A 28 -1.31 10.68 8.73
N ALA A 29 -2.45 10.15 9.21
CA ALA A 29 -3.35 9.33 8.38
C ALA A 29 -3.79 10.06 7.10
N LYS A 30 -3.91 11.40 7.16
CA LYS A 30 -4.19 12.26 5.99
C LYS A 30 -3.06 12.21 4.95
N THR A 31 -1.81 12.20 5.39
CA THR A 31 -0.63 12.06 4.52
C THR A 31 -0.60 10.69 3.87
N VAL A 32 -0.86 9.62 4.63
CA VAL A 32 -0.94 8.26 4.10
C VAL A 32 -2.04 8.15 3.04
N ASN A 33 -3.23 8.73 3.29
CA ASN A 33 -4.31 8.78 2.31
C ASN A 33 -3.93 9.59 1.05
N SER A 34 -3.18 10.67 1.19
CA SER A 34 -2.67 11.42 0.03
C SER A 34 -1.70 10.57 -0.80
N TYR A 35 -0.82 9.79 -0.16
CA TYR A 35 0.06 8.87 -0.87
C TYR A 35 -0.71 7.74 -1.54
N ARG A 36 -1.72 7.16 -0.86
CA ARG A 36 -2.64 6.16 -1.45
C ARG A 36 -3.26 6.65 -2.73
N TYR A 37 -3.81 7.86 -2.72
CA TYR A 37 -4.46 8.43 -3.90
C TYR A 37 -3.48 8.63 -5.05
N ARG A 38 -2.25 9.06 -4.77
CA ARG A 38 -1.19 9.20 -5.79
C ARG A 38 -0.76 7.85 -6.36
N ILE A 39 -0.64 6.83 -5.50
CA ILE A 39 -0.36 5.43 -5.89
C ILE A 39 -1.47 4.93 -6.81
N PHE A 40 -2.73 5.15 -6.44
CA PHE A 40 -3.90 4.73 -7.21
C PHE A 40 -3.94 5.35 -8.60
N ILE A 41 -3.69 6.66 -8.70
CA ILE A 41 -3.61 7.33 -10.01
C ILE A 41 -2.47 6.75 -10.86
N LYS A 42 -1.29 6.54 -10.27
CA LYS A 42 -0.11 6.01 -10.98
C LYS A 42 -0.32 4.58 -11.48
N LEU A 43 -0.96 3.74 -10.67
CA LEU A 43 -1.22 2.32 -10.99
C LEU A 43 -2.58 2.08 -11.66
N LYS A 44 -3.39 3.15 -11.83
CA LYS A 44 -4.77 3.09 -12.37
C LYS A 44 -5.67 2.10 -11.61
N VAL A 45 -5.53 2.03 -10.29
CA VAL A 45 -6.38 1.23 -9.41
C VAL A 45 -7.35 2.12 -8.65
N LYS A 46 -8.52 1.58 -8.30
CA LYS A 46 -9.61 2.33 -7.66
C LYS A 46 -9.74 2.07 -6.15
N ASN A 47 -9.25 0.93 -5.68
CA ASN A 47 -9.39 0.52 -4.29
C ASN A 47 -8.17 -0.29 -3.82
N ASP A 48 -8.07 -0.50 -2.50
CA ASP A 48 -6.95 -1.26 -1.91
C ASP A 48 -6.94 -2.72 -2.36
N VAL A 49 -8.12 -3.27 -2.68
CA VAL A 49 -8.26 -4.65 -3.15
C VAL A 49 -7.63 -4.81 -4.53
N GLU A 50 -7.91 -3.91 -5.47
CA GLU A 50 -7.29 -3.84 -6.78
C GLU A 50 -5.80 -3.56 -6.66
N LEU A 51 -5.38 -2.68 -5.75
CA LEU A 51 -3.96 -2.45 -5.48
C LEU A 51 -3.26 -3.73 -5.02
N THR A 52 -3.87 -4.47 -4.08
CA THR A 52 -3.33 -5.72 -3.54
C THR A 52 -3.31 -6.82 -4.60
N LEU A 53 -4.39 -6.96 -5.37
CA LEU A 53 -4.48 -7.90 -6.49
C LEU A 53 -3.44 -7.59 -7.56
N LEU A 54 -3.21 -6.30 -7.86
CA LEU A 54 -2.18 -5.86 -8.79
C LEU A 54 -0.79 -6.19 -8.23
N ALA A 55 -0.54 -5.92 -6.96
CA ALA A 55 0.76 -6.18 -6.32
C ALA A 55 1.11 -7.69 -6.31
N ILE A 56 0.12 -8.55 -6.05
CA ILE A 56 0.26 -10.02 -6.15
C ILE A 56 0.51 -10.42 -7.61
N ARG A 57 -0.26 -9.89 -8.56
CA ARG A 57 -0.14 -10.21 -10.00
C ARG A 57 1.22 -9.82 -10.58
N TYR A 58 1.79 -8.72 -10.13
CA TYR A 58 3.13 -8.26 -10.54
C TYR A 58 4.27 -8.93 -9.75
N GLY A 59 3.97 -9.79 -8.77
CA GLY A 59 4.99 -10.43 -7.93
C GLY A 59 5.73 -9.45 -7.00
N ILE A 60 5.15 -8.28 -6.73
CA ILE A 60 5.72 -7.26 -5.83
C ILE A 60 5.53 -7.68 -4.37
N VAL A 61 4.52 -8.50 -4.10
CA VAL A 61 4.22 -9.07 -2.80
C VAL A 61 4.17 -10.57 -2.96
N ASP A 62 5.08 -11.26 -2.27
CA ASP A 62 5.06 -12.71 -2.22
C ASP A 62 3.79 -13.17 -1.49
N SER A 63 3.01 -14.02 -2.16
CA SER A 63 1.83 -14.65 -1.58
C SER A 63 2.17 -15.60 -0.42
N GLU A 64 3.46 -15.83 -0.13
CA GLU A 64 3.95 -16.68 0.95
C GLU A 64 3.74 -16.11 2.37
N ALA A 65 3.33 -14.84 2.53
CA ALA A 65 3.03 -14.29 3.85
C ALA A 65 1.64 -14.69 4.40
N VAL A 66 0.83 -15.43 3.64
CA VAL A 66 -0.41 -16.04 4.13
C VAL A 66 -0.11 -17.49 4.52
N THR A 67 0.63 -17.68 5.61
CA THR A 67 0.62 -18.97 6.29
C THR A 67 -0.70 -19.07 7.06
N VAL A 68 -1.48 -20.09 6.67
CA VAL A 68 -2.73 -20.59 7.27
C VAL A 68 -2.75 -20.57 8.80
#